data_AF-A0A645E545-F1
#
_entry.id   AF-A0A645E545-F1
#
_cell.length_a   1.000
_cell.length_b   1.000
_cell.length_c   1.000
_cell.angle_alpha   90.00
_cell.angle_beta   90.00
_cell.angle_gamma   90.00
#
_symmetry.space_group_name_H-M   'P 1'
#
loop_
_entity.id
_entity.type
_entity.pdbx_description
1 polymer ?
#
loop_
_entity_poly.entity_id
_entity_poly.type
_entity_poly.pdbx_seq_one_letter_code
_entity_poly.pdbx_strand_id
1 'polypeptide(L)'
;MAHNNLEVVKTSSRQSELTLEEEVIMTVNDFNIQQSLIASAEEALDLSILAYNETRQRFVIGKTDINSLTLSLNRQQEAQQNYISALQNYWLNYYKIRKLTLHDFASGFSLSEKFDYNLNSRW
;
A
#
# COMPACT_ATOMS: atom_id res chain seq x y z
N MET A 1 -33.79 32.61 2.81
CA MET A 1 -32.68 31.98 3.58
C MET A 1 -32.73 30.46 3.51
N ALA A 2 -33.86 29.80 3.78
CA ALA A 2 -33.97 28.33 3.69
C ALA A 2 -33.64 27.73 2.30
N HIS A 3 -34.09 28.35 1.21
CA HIS A 3 -33.76 27.89 -0.15
C HIS A 3 -32.28 28.04 -0.51
N ASN A 4 -31.63 29.13 -0.10
CA ASN A 4 -30.20 29.33 -0.33
C ASN A 4 -29.38 28.32 0.48
N ASN A 5 -29.78 28.05 1.73
CA ASN A 5 -29.17 27.00 2.56
C ASN A 5 -29.33 25.60 1.91
N LEU A 6 -30.50 25.31 1.34
CA LEU A 6 -30.75 24.05 0.63
C LEU A 6 -29.86 23.89 -0.60
N GLU A 7 -29.71 24.92 -1.43
CA GLU A 7 -28.87 24.86 -2.62
C GLU A 7 -27.37 24.73 -2.28
N VAL A 8 -26.91 25.39 -1.20
CA VAL A 8 -25.55 25.21 -0.68
C VAL A 8 -25.34 23.77 -0.21
N VAL A 9 -26.28 23.20 0.54
CA VAL A 9 -26.21 21.80 1.01
C VAL A 9 -26.19 20.81 -0.16
N LYS A 10 -27.06 20.99 -1.17
CA LYS A 10 -27.07 20.13 -2.37
C LYS A 10 -25.75 20.19 -3.13
N THR A 11 -25.22 21.40 -3.32
CA THR A 11 -23.95 21.62 -4.01
C THR A 11 -22.79 20.96 -3.25
N SER A 12 -22.76 21.12 -1.92
CA SER A 12 -21.77 20.49 -1.06
C SER A 12 -21.85 18.96 -1.07
N SER A 13 -23.08 18.40 -1.07
CA SER A 13 -23.29 16.95 -1.17
C SER A 13 -22.76 16.41 -2.51
N ARG A 14 -23.10 17.08 -3.62
CA ARG A 14 -22.62 16.69 -4.95
C ARG A 14 -21.10 16.79 -5.07
N GLN A 15 -20.50 17.83 -4.50
CA GLN A 15 -19.05 17.96 -4.47
C GLN A 15 -18.39 16.83 -3.68
N SER A 16 -18.99 16.42 -2.55
CA SER A 16 -18.50 15.34 -1.72
C SER A 16 -18.56 13.98 -2.45
N GLU A 17 -19.63 13.75 -3.22
CA GLU A 17 -19.79 12.56 -4.06
C GLU A 17 -18.72 12.49 -5.16
N LEU A 18 -18.49 13.58 -5.90
CA LEU A 18 -17.45 13.66 -6.92
C LEU A 18 -16.06 13.42 -6.35
N THR A 19 -15.74 14.05 -5.21
CA THR A 19 -14.44 13.86 -4.54
C THR A 19 -14.25 12.42 -4.06
N LEU A 20 -15.32 11.77 -3.59
CA LEU A 20 -15.27 10.36 -3.21
C LEU A 20 -15.00 9.44 -4.42
N GLU A 21 -15.70 9.67 -5.53
CA GLU A 21 -15.49 8.91 -6.77
C GLU A 21 -14.05 9.05 -7.28
N GLU A 22 -13.54 10.28 -7.34
CA GLU A 22 -12.14 10.55 -7.71
C GLU A 22 -11.16 9.84 -6.78
N GLU A 23 -11.38 9.89 -5.45
CA GLU A 23 -10.51 9.24 -4.48
C GLU A 23 -10.51 7.71 -4.63
N VAL A 24 -11.67 7.11 -4.91
CA VAL A 24 -11.78 5.67 -5.20
C VAL A 24 -10.98 5.32 -6.45
N ILE A 25 -11.18 6.05 -7.56
CA ILE A 25 -10.50 5.78 -8.83
C ILE A 25 -8.97 5.89 -8.67
N MET A 26 -8.49 6.96 -8.03
CA MET A 26 -7.06 7.13 -7.77
C MET A 26 -6.50 5.99 -6.91
N THR A 27 -7.18 5.65 -5.81
CA THR A 27 -6.69 4.60 -4.89
C THR A 27 -6.67 3.22 -5.56
N VAL A 28 -7.65 2.89 -6.41
CA VAL A 28 -7.68 1.63 -7.17
C VAL A 28 -6.52 1.58 -8.17
N ASN A 29 -6.24 2.68 -8.88
CA ASN A 29 -5.11 2.76 -9.78
C ASN A 29 -3.77 2.57 -9.05
N ASP A 30 -3.58 3.25 -7.92
CA ASP A 30 -2.37 3.11 -7.10
C ASP A 30 -2.21 1.68 -6.56
N PHE A 31 -3.30 1.06 -6.12
CA PHE A 31 -3.31 -0.33 -5.65
C PHE A 31 -2.88 -1.32 -6.74
N ASN A 32 -3.37 -1.13 -7.97
CA ASN A 32 -2.98 -1.97 -9.10
C ASN A 32 -1.48 -1.83 -9.44
N ILE A 33 -0.94 -0.62 -9.38
CA ILE A 33 0.49 -0.37 -9.61
C ILE A 33 1.34 -0.98 -8.48
N GLN A 34 0.88 -0.89 -7.21
CA GLN A 34 1.63 -1.40 -6.05
C GLN A 34 1.87 -2.90 -6.09
N GLN A 35 0.96 -3.69 -6.69
CA GLN A 35 1.20 -5.13 -6.87
C GLN A 35 2.45 -5.39 -7.72
N SER A 36 2.62 -4.63 -8.81
CA SER A 36 3.81 -4.71 -9.65
C SER A 36 5.07 -4.22 -8.90
N LEU A 37 4.93 -3.13 -8.13
CA LEU A 37 6.05 -2.60 -7.33
C LEU A 37 6.52 -3.58 -6.26
N ILE A 38 5.63 -4.35 -5.63
CA ILE A 38 6.00 -5.40 -4.68
C ILE A 38 6.84 -6.46 -5.39
N ALA A 39 6.37 -6.98 -6.53
CA ALA A 39 7.09 -8.01 -7.27
C ALA A 39 8.49 -7.54 -7.70
N SER A 40 8.60 -6.31 -8.22
CA SER A 40 9.91 -5.73 -8.57
C SER A 40 10.82 -5.53 -7.35
N ALA A 41 10.26 -5.11 -6.20
CA ALA A 41 11.03 -4.91 -4.98
C ALA A 41 11.50 -6.25 -4.36
N GLU A 42 10.68 -7.30 -4.47
CA GLU A 42 11.04 -8.67 -4.08
C GLU A 42 12.20 -9.19 -4.93
N GLU A 43 12.12 -9.08 -6.25
CA GLU A 43 13.18 -9.51 -7.16
C GLU A 43 14.50 -8.74 -6.90
N ALA A 44 14.41 -7.42 -6.67
CA ALA A 44 15.57 -6.61 -6.31
C ALA A 44 16.19 -7.03 -4.96
N LEU A 45 15.36 -7.39 -3.99
CA LEU A 45 15.81 -7.91 -2.70
C LEU A 45 16.57 -9.23 -2.88
N ASP A 46 16.00 -10.19 -3.62
CA ASP A 46 16.64 -11.48 -3.89
C ASP A 46 18.00 -11.30 -4.58
N LEU A 47 18.06 -10.46 -5.62
CA LEU A 47 19.31 -10.15 -6.30
C LEU A 47 20.35 -9.51 -5.36
N SER A 48 19.92 -8.59 -4.50
CA SER A 48 20.82 -7.94 -3.54
C SER A 48 21.39 -8.92 -2.49
N ILE A 49 20.58 -9.90 -2.06
CA ILE A 49 21.00 -10.96 -1.14
C ILE A 49 22.05 -11.85 -1.81
N LEU A 50 21.81 -12.26 -3.06
CA LEU A 50 22.76 -13.04 -3.85
C LEU A 50 24.09 -12.28 -4.01
N ALA A 51 24.03 -11.01 -4.43
CA ALA A 51 25.20 -10.17 -4.64
C ALA A 51 26.02 -9.94 -3.36
N TYR A 52 25.36 -9.71 -2.22
CA TYR A 52 26.03 -9.60 -0.92
C TYR A 52 26.73 -10.92 -0.56
N ASN A 53 26.05 -12.06 -0.71
CA ASN A 53 26.61 -13.37 -0.39
C ASN A 53 27.86 -13.68 -1.24
N GLU A 54 27.83 -13.39 -2.53
CA GLU A 54 29.00 -13.53 -3.40
C GLU A 54 30.16 -12.62 -2.97
N THR A 55 29.86 -11.35 -2.71
CA THR A 55 30.86 -10.36 -2.28
C THR A 55 31.51 -10.79 -0.97
N ARG A 56 30.71 -11.28 -0.01
CA ARG A 56 31.17 -11.81 1.27
C ARG A 56 32.10 -13.00 1.08
N GLN A 57 31.76 -13.95 0.21
CA GLN A 57 32.62 -15.09 -0.08
C GLN A 57 33.97 -14.66 -0.68
N ARG A 58 33.96 -13.72 -1.63
CA ARG A 58 35.19 -13.17 -2.22
C ARG A 58 36.03 -12.41 -1.20
N PHE A 59 35.40 -11.70 -0.27
CA PHE A 59 36.09 -10.93 0.77
C PHE A 59 36.86 -11.85 1.73
N VAL A 60 36.23 -12.95 2.16
CA VAL A 60 36.85 -13.94 3.06
C VAL A 60 38.11 -14.56 2.46
N ILE A 61 38.16 -14.73 1.13
CA ILE A 61 39.34 -15.26 0.42
C ILE A 61 40.28 -14.15 -0.09
N GLY A 62 40.08 -12.89 0.31
CA GLY A 62 40.94 -11.75 -0.04
C GLY A 62 40.84 -11.29 -1.50
N LYS A 63 39.79 -11.68 -2.24
CA LYS A 63 39.59 -11.30 -3.65
C LYS A 63 38.84 -9.98 -3.85
N THR A 64 38.33 -9.36 -2.79
CA THR A 64 37.68 -8.04 -2.83
C THR A 64 37.96 -7.30 -1.52
N ASP A 65 37.77 -5.99 -1.54
CA ASP A 65 38.05 -5.11 -0.41
C ASP A 65 36.84 -4.88 0.51
N ILE A 66 37.11 -4.26 1.66
CA ILE A 66 36.07 -3.94 2.65
C ILE A 66 35.03 -2.93 2.13
N ASN A 67 35.42 -2.06 1.20
CA ASN A 67 34.53 -1.05 0.62
C ASN A 67 33.45 -1.72 -0.24
N SER A 68 33.85 -2.69 -1.05
CA SER A 68 32.95 -3.49 -1.89
C SER A 68 31.98 -4.31 -1.04
N LEU A 69 32.49 -4.94 0.04
CA LEU A 69 31.64 -5.65 1.00
C LEU A 69 30.60 -4.71 1.65
N THR A 70 31.06 -3.56 2.15
CA THR A 70 30.19 -2.56 2.79
C THR A 70 29.13 -2.03 1.82
N LEU A 71 29.51 -1.74 0.58
CA LEU A 71 28.57 -1.28 -0.45
C LEU A 71 27.51 -2.34 -0.75
N SER A 72 27.90 -3.61 -0.89
CA SER A 72 26.96 -4.71 -1.15
C SER A 72 25.99 -4.92 0.02
N LEU A 73 26.46 -4.77 1.26
CA LEU A 73 25.63 -4.84 2.46
C LEU A 73 24.61 -3.69 2.50
N ASN A 74 25.06 -2.46 2.24
CA ASN A 74 24.17 -1.29 2.23
C ASN A 74 23.07 -1.44 1.17
N ARG A 75 23.41 -1.92 -0.03
CA ARG A 75 22.43 -2.19 -1.09
C ARG A 75 21.41 -3.27 -0.71
N GLN A 76 21.85 -4.32 -0.01
CA GLN A 76 20.95 -5.34 0.52
C GLN A 76 19.97 -4.75 1.54
N GLN A 77 20.47 -3.93 2.47
CA GLN A 77 19.63 -3.29 3.48
C GLN A 77 18.64 -2.30 2.86
N GLU A 78 19.07 -1.52 1.86
CA GLU A 78 18.20 -0.61 1.11
C GLU A 78 17.10 -1.38 0.35
N ALA A 79 17.46 -2.45 -0.36
CA ALA A 79 16.48 -3.30 -1.04
C ALA A 79 15.45 -3.90 -0.07
N GLN A 80 15.90 -4.30 1.12
CA GLN A 80 15.01 -4.81 2.17
C GLN A 80 14.03 -3.75 2.67
N GLN A 81 14.51 -2.51 2.92
CA GLN A 81 13.65 -1.39 3.32
C GLN A 81 12.64 -1.04 2.22
N ASN A 82 13.06 -1.06 0.95
CA ASN A 82 12.19 -0.80 -0.19
C ASN A 82 11.10 -1.86 -0.32
N TYR A 83 11.43 -3.15 -0.15
CA TYR A 83 10.45 -4.23 -0.16
C TYR A 83 9.41 -4.10 0.96
N ILE A 84 9.87 -3.82 2.19
CA ILE A 84 8.96 -3.57 3.33
C ILE A 84 8.04 -2.38 3.06
N SER A 85 8.59 -1.29 2.51
CA SER A 85 7.80 -0.09 2.18
C SER A 85 6.77 -0.35 1.08
N ALA A 86 7.11 -1.14 0.06
CA ALA A 86 6.18 -1.55 -1.00
C ALA A 86 5.00 -2.36 -0.44
N LEU A 87 5.28 -3.32 0.44
CA LEU A 87 4.25 -4.10 1.15
C LEU A 87 3.36 -3.21 2.02
N GLN A 88 3.95 -2.29 2.79
CA GLN A 88 3.19 -1.36 3.62
C GLN A 88 2.23 -0.53 2.79
N ASN A 89 2.70 0.04 1.68
CA ASN A 89 1.89 0.89 0.79
C ASN A 89 0.73 0.12 0.16
N TYR A 90 0.97 -1.12 -0.26
CA TYR A 90 -0.07 -2.02 -0.75
C TYR A 90 -1.19 -2.23 0.29
N TRP A 91 -0.81 -2.55 1.53
CA TRP A 91 -1.81 -2.77 2.59
C TRP A 91 -2.57 -1.49 2.94
N LEU A 92 -1.88 -0.34 2.99
CA LEU A 92 -2.54 0.95 3.22
C LEU A 92 -3.60 1.22 2.15
N ASN A 93 -3.28 1.00 0.88
CA ASN A 93 -4.25 1.18 -0.21
C ASN A 93 -5.37 0.14 -0.18
N TYR A 94 -5.08 -1.12 0.11
CA TYR A 94 -6.11 -2.14 0.28
C TYR A 94 -7.17 -1.73 1.31
N TYR A 95 -6.73 -1.29 2.50
CA TYR A 95 -7.65 -0.85 3.56
C TYR A 95 -8.30 0.51 3.25
N LYS A 96 -7.63 1.38 2.49
CA LYS A 96 -8.23 2.63 2.01
C LYS A 96 -9.39 2.36 1.07
N ILE A 97 -9.25 1.47 0.09
CA ILE A 97 -10.35 1.09 -0.83
C ILE A 97 -11.51 0.52 -0.02
N ARG A 98 -11.25 -0.41 0.91
CA ARG A 98 -12.30 -0.96 1.79
C ARG A 98 -13.08 0.09 2.56
N LYS A 99 -12.40 1.13 3.04
CA LYS A 99 -13.03 2.25 3.76
C LYS A 99 -13.89 3.11 2.82
N LEU A 100 -13.38 3.44 1.64
CA LEU A 100 -14.10 4.28 0.68
C LEU A 100 -15.33 3.58 0.11
N THR A 101 -15.24 2.28 -0.15
CA THR A 101 -16.35 1.48 -0.70
C THR A 101 -17.26 0.89 0.37
N LEU A 102 -16.87 1.01 1.65
CA LEU A 102 -17.50 0.31 2.78
C LEU A 102 -17.69 -1.18 2.49
N HIS A 103 -16.74 -1.80 1.80
CA HIS A 103 -16.85 -3.20 1.38
C HIS A 103 -15.63 -4.00 1.85
N ASP A 104 -15.84 -5.23 2.30
CA ASP A 104 -14.78 -6.16 2.65
C ASP A 104 -14.56 -7.16 1.51
N PHE A 105 -13.58 -6.87 0.65
CA PHE A 105 -13.25 -7.72 -0.49
C PHE A 105 -12.76 -9.14 -0.13
N ALA A 106 -12.29 -9.37 1.10
CA ALA A 106 -11.87 -10.70 1.52
C ALA A 106 -13.05 -11.61 1.87
N SER A 107 -14.12 -11.04 2.43
CA SER A 107 -15.32 -11.78 2.84
C SER A 107 -16.49 -11.63 1.89
N GLY A 108 -16.44 -10.66 0.96
CA GLY A 108 -17.50 -10.34 0.01
C GLY A 108 -18.70 -9.61 0.62
N PHE A 109 -18.63 -9.20 1.89
CA PHE A 109 -19.73 -8.52 2.59
C PHE A 109 -19.56 -7.00 2.61
N SER A 110 -20.69 -6.29 2.63
CA SER A 110 -20.67 -4.88 2.95
C SER A 110 -20.29 -4.66 4.42
N LEU A 111 -19.37 -3.73 4.67
CA LEU A 111 -19.03 -3.28 6.01
C LEU A 111 -20.15 -2.44 6.63
N SER A 112 -21.02 -1.82 5.83
CA SER A 112 -22.20 -1.11 6.33
C SER A 112 -23.20 -2.07 6.99
N GLU A 113 -23.50 -3.20 6.33
CA GLU A 113 -24.43 -4.22 6.83
C GLU A 113 -23.94 -4.86 8.14
N LYS A 114 -22.62 -5.01 8.29
CA LYS A 114 -22.00 -5.56 9.50
C LYS A 114 -22.02 -4.59 10.69
N PHE A 115 -22.07 -3.27 10.43
CA PHE A 115 -22.26 -2.25 11.46
C PHE A 115 -23.68 -2.33 12.04
N ASP A 116 -24.68 -2.44 11.18
CA ASP A 116 -26.09 -2.55 11.58
C ASP A 116 -26.39 -3.85 12.34
N TYR A 117 -25.75 -4.98 11.97
CA TYR A 117 -25.88 -6.25 12.69
C TYR A 117 -25.40 -6.17 14.15
N ASN A 118 -24.26 -5.51 14.42
CA ASN A 118 -23.74 -5.34 15.78
C ASN A 118 -24.57 -4.38 16.64
N LEU A 119 -25.29 -3.44 16.02
CA LEU A 119 -26.22 -2.57 16.75
C LEU A 119 -27.51 -3.31 17.13
N ASN A 120 -28.01 -4.17 16.23
CA ASN A 120 -29.25 -4.94 16.47
C ASN A 120 -29.06 -6.13 17.41
N SER A 121 -27.84 -6.61 17.64
CA SER A 121 -27.54 -7.71 18.56
C SER A 121 -27.20 -7.25 19.99
N ARG A 122 -27.36 -5.96 20.32
CA ARG A 122 -27.07 -5.39 21.66
C ARG A 122 -28.31 -5.08 22.51
N TRP A 123 -29.47 -5.64 22.15
CA TRP A 123 -30.70 -5.60 22.96
C TRP A 123 -31.33 -6.99 23.05
#